data_AF-A0A9E3XWU1-F1
#
_entry.id   AF-A0A9E3XWU1-F1
#
_cell.length_a   1.000
_cell.length_b   1.000
_cell.length_c   1.000
_cell.angle_alpha   90.00
_cell.angle_beta   90.00
_cell.angle_gamma   90.00
#
_symmetry.space_group_name_H-M   'P 1'
#
loop_
_entity.id
_entity.type
_entity.pdbx_description
1 polymer ?
#
loop_
_entity_poly.entity_id
_entity_poly.type
_entity_poly.pdbx_seq_one_letter_code
_entity_poly.pdbx_strand_id
1 'polypeptide(L)'
;MHDDSALVERRIRRELMERVMPAMYRASVPLAVTAWEAPGEPVPYAQAVAALDTEGRPFTVGDHYGRPWGTTWFRFAGELPAGWSTTAGCSPEFVVDLGFHPDAAGFQSEGLVWLPGADGQGLPVQGIHPRRTAVPLAGIAGTAGPVELIVEAASNPAFPQRRMTAEGNLGSLRTAGDRPLYRLRQATLSLRDDEVYHLLLDIEVLLGLMTALAPAEARRQRILRTLQAAFDALDLDDIAGTAAAARAVLAPALALPARSGAHRVVAAGHAHIDSAWLWPVRETIRKCARTFASATRMMDDDPAYRFVCSQAVQYQWMEDHYPALFQRIRERVANGQWQPVGAMWVEADMNLPSGESLVRQLVHGQRYFEVRFGVRCKEVWIPDVFGYPASLPQLFRGAGCDRFITQKLSWNKQNRFPHSTFRWRGLDGSEVLTHFPPVDTYNATVVGEELVFSEHNFKDHGWSDWSLMPFGHGNGGGGPTREMIQRAHRFADLDGAPRVTMGTTEDFFAQVEAERDAGAPVPRWDGELYFEMHRGTLTSQARTKVGNRRCE
;
A
#
# COMPACT_ATOMS: atom_id res chain seq x y z
N MET A 1 -10.17 -19.73 40.95
CA MET A 1 -10.10 -18.57 40.03
C MET A 1 -9.56 -19.13 38.72
N HIS A 2 -10.41 -19.22 37.70
CA HIS A 2 -10.02 -19.81 36.42
C HIS A 2 -9.49 -18.70 35.51
N ASP A 3 -8.37 -18.96 34.83
CA ASP A 3 -7.91 -18.09 33.74
C ASP A 3 -8.89 -18.21 32.57
N ASP A 4 -9.66 -17.15 32.34
CA ASP A 4 -10.67 -17.04 31.29
C ASP A 4 -10.15 -16.30 30.03
N SER A 5 -8.85 -15.97 29.98
CA SER A 5 -8.30 -15.06 28.97
C SER A 5 -8.56 -15.54 27.53
N ALA A 6 -8.43 -16.84 27.28
CA ALA A 6 -8.69 -17.44 25.97
C ALA A 6 -10.19 -17.42 25.58
N LEU A 7 -11.10 -17.46 26.55
CA LEU A 7 -12.54 -17.35 26.30
C LEU A 7 -12.91 -15.91 25.92
N VAL A 8 -12.38 -14.94 26.68
CA VAL A 8 -12.57 -13.51 26.42
C VAL A 8 -12.05 -13.13 25.05
N GLU A 9 -10.82 -13.54 24.70
CA GLU A 9 -10.23 -13.23 23.40
C GLU A 9 -11.05 -13.80 22.24
N ARG A 10 -11.53 -15.05 22.35
CA ARG A 10 -12.40 -15.66 21.33
C ARG A 10 -13.73 -14.91 21.19
N ARG A 11 -14.32 -14.46 22.29
CA ARG A 11 -15.55 -13.65 22.28
C ARG A 11 -15.33 -12.35 21.51
N ILE A 12 -14.29 -11.60 21.86
CA ILE A 12 -13.92 -10.34 21.21
C ILE A 12 -13.78 -10.52 19.69
N ARG A 13 -12.98 -11.51 19.26
CA ARG A 13 -12.75 -11.76 17.82
C ARG A 13 -14.04 -12.12 17.08
N ARG A 14 -14.89 -12.95 17.69
CA ARG A 14 -16.19 -13.34 17.11
C ARG A 14 -17.12 -12.13 16.98
N GLU A 15 -17.30 -11.37 18.06
CA GLU A 15 -18.23 -10.23 18.08
C GLU A 15 -17.74 -9.08 17.18
N LEU A 16 -16.43 -8.84 17.10
CA LEU A 16 -15.85 -7.92 16.12
C LEU A 16 -16.24 -8.30 14.69
N MET A 17 -16.11 -9.59 14.33
CA MET A 17 -16.40 -10.10 13.00
C MET A 17 -17.90 -10.16 12.68
N GLU A 18 -18.72 -10.65 13.61
CA GLU A 18 -20.12 -10.99 13.37
C GLU A 18 -21.10 -9.87 13.73
N ARG A 19 -20.66 -8.84 14.46
CA ARG A 19 -21.54 -7.75 14.95
C ARG A 19 -20.98 -6.36 14.63
N VAL A 20 -19.75 -6.06 15.04
CA VAL A 20 -19.22 -4.68 14.92
C VAL A 20 -18.90 -4.33 13.47
N MET A 21 -18.17 -5.18 12.74
CA MET A 21 -17.82 -4.90 11.34
C MET A 21 -19.04 -4.72 10.42
N PRO A 22 -20.07 -5.59 10.47
CA PRO A 22 -21.29 -5.40 9.69
C PRO A 22 -22.04 -4.09 10.00
N ALA A 23 -21.93 -3.57 11.23
CA ALA A 23 -22.61 -2.35 11.66
C ALA A 23 -21.94 -1.05 11.17
N MET A 24 -20.79 -1.13 10.48
CA MET A 24 -20.08 0.04 9.96
C MET A 24 -20.93 0.89 9.00
N TYR A 25 -21.86 0.27 8.27
CA TYR A 25 -22.79 0.98 7.39
C TYR A 25 -24.21 0.92 7.97
N ARG A 26 -24.78 2.09 8.30
CA ARG A 26 -26.14 2.18 8.87
C ARG A 26 -27.23 1.88 7.86
N ALA A 27 -26.98 2.25 6.62
CA ALA A 27 -27.92 2.13 5.52
C ALA A 27 -27.16 1.99 4.21
N SER A 28 -27.75 1.24 3.29
CA SER A 28 -27.24 1.10 1.93
C SER A 28 -28.40 1.11 0.95
N VAL A 29 -28.21 1.74 -0.20
CA VAL A 29 -29.14 1.68 -1.33
C VAL A 29 -28.43 1.11 -2.55
N PRO A 30 -29.05 0.17 -3.30
CA PRO A 30 -28.44 -0.41 -4.48
C PRO A 30 -28.32 0.62 -5.61
N LEU A 31 -27.30 0.46 -6.44
CA LEU A 31 -27.11 1.25 -7.65
C LEU A 31 -27.60 0.49 -8.87
N ALA A 32 -28.18 1.20 -9.84
CA ALA A 32 -28.38 0.67 -11.18
C ALA A 32 -27.02 0.50 -11.86
N VAL A 33 -26.79 -0.66 -12.48
CA VAL A 33 -25.52 -0.98 -13.13
C VAL A 33 -25.73 -1.16 -14.62
N THR A 34 -24.92 -0.46 -15.40
CA THR A 34 -24.76 -0.68 -16.83
C THR A 34 -23.32 -1.13 -17.08
N ALA A 35 -23.12 -2.14 -17.92
CA ALA A 35 -21.80 -2.65 -18.24
C ALA A 35 -21.56 -2.64 -19.76
N TRP A 36 -20.31 -2.41 -20.13
CA TRP A 36 -19.80 -2.60 -21.48
C TRP A 36 -18.42 -3.25 -21.40
N GLU A 37 -18.19 -4.30 -22.20
CA GLU A 37 -16.91 -5.00 -22.24
C GLU A 37 -16.08 -4.49 -23.42
N ALA A 38 -14.87 -4.00 -23.12
CA ALA A 38 -14.00 -3.45 -24.14
C ALA A 38 -13.51 -4.55 -25.11
N PRO A 39 -13.53 -4.28 -26.43
CA PRO A 39 -13.08 -5.24 -27.42
C PRO A 39 -11.55 -5.31 -27.44
N GLY A 40 -11.03 -6.37 -26.83
CA GLY A 40 -9.59 -6.68 -26.87
C GLY A 40 -8.85 -5.96 -25.77
N GLU A 41 -8.15 -4.89 -26.15
CA GLU A 41 -7.26 -4.12 -25.27
C GLU A 41 -8.03 -3.02 -24.50
N PRO A 42 -7.50 -2.54 -23.36
CA PRO A 42 -8.07 -1.41 -22.64
C PRO A 42 -8.17 -0.16 -23.54
N VAL A 43 -9.24 0.60 -23.36
CA VAL A 43 -9.53 1.82 -24.12
C VAL A 43 -9.50 3.06 -23.22
N PRO A 44 -9.25 4.28 -23.76
CA PRO A 44 -9.36 5.51 -23.00
C PRO A 44 -10.78 5.78 -22.48
N TYR A 45 -10.88 6.56 -21.39
CA TYR A 45 -12.15 6.91 -20.74
C TYR A 45 -13.22 7.45 -21.70
N ALA A 46 -12.87 8.44 -22.53
CA ALA A 46 -13.82 9.08 -23.45
C ALA A 46 -14.47 8.06 -24.41
N GLN A 47 -13.69 7.10 -24.91
CA GLN A 47 -14.19 6.03 -25.76
C GLN A 47 -15.10 5.07 -24.98
N ALA A 48 -14.72 4.71 -23.74
CA ALA A 48 -15.51 3.82 -22.91
C ALA A 48 -16.87 4.43 -22.53
N VAL A 49 -16.91 5.72 -22.20
CA VAL A 49 -18.17 6.42 -21.88
C VAL A 49 -19.09 6.48 -23.10
N ALA A 50 -18.54 6.84 -24.28
CA ALA A 50 -19.32 6.84 -25.51
C ALA A 50 -19.91 5.45 -25.81
N ALA A 51 -19.13 4.38 -25.60
CA ALA A 51 -19.61 3.02 -25.79
C ALA A 51 -20.63 2.59 -24.72
N LEU A 52 -20.49 3.04 -23.47
CA LEU A 52 -21.50 2.82 -22.43
C LEU A 52 -22.84 3.49 -22.78
N ASP A 53 -22.82 4.64 -23.46
CA ASP A 53 -24.02 5.36 -23.90
C ASP A 53 -24.74 4.66 -25.06
N THR A 54 -24.00 4.09 -26.00
CA THR A 54 -24.57 3.51 -27.23
C THR A 54 -24.76 1.99 -27.16
N GLU A 55 -23.88 1.28 -26.46
CA GLU A 55 -23.79 -0.18 -26.43
C GLU A 55 -23.91 -0.78 -25.02
N GLY A 56 -23.90 0.05 -23.98
CA GLY A 56 -24.01 -0.39 -22.60
C GLY A 56 -25.29 -1.17 -22.34
N ARG A 57 -25.16 -2.27 -21.59
CA ARG A 57 -26.29 -3.15 -21.24
C ARG A 57 -26.55 -3.12 -19.75
N PRO A 58 -27.81 -3.20 -19.30
CA PRO A 58 -28.12 -3.44 -17.89
C PRO A 58 -27.37 -4.67 -17.38
N PHE A 59 -26.82 -4.56 -16.17
CA PHE A 59 -26.05 -5.61 -15.52
C PHE A 59 -26.57 -5.83 -14.10
N THR A 60 -26.69 -7.09 -13.66
CA THR A 60 -27.23 -7.38 -12.33
C THR A 60 -26.09 -7.67 -11.35
N VAL A 61 -26.17 -7.14 -10.13
CA VAL A 61 -25.27 -7.59 -9.05
C VAL A 61 -25.47 -9.10 -8.86
N GLY A 62 -24.39 -9.85 -8.97
CA GLY A 62 -24.40 -11.30 -9.02
C GLY A 62 -24.24 -11.89 -10.43
N ASP A 63 -24.16 -11.09 -11.49
CA ASP A 63 -23.78 -11.60 -12.80
C ASP A 63 -22.25 -11.75 -12.93
N HIS A 64 -21.83 -12.66 -13.81
CA HIS A 64 -20.42 -12.87 -14.12
C HIS A 64 -19.95 -11.88 -15.18
N TYR A 65 -18.69 -11.46 -15.08
CA TYR A 65 -18.07 -10.57 -16.06
C TYR A 65 -16.57 -10.87 -16.19
N GLY A 66 -15.96 -10.26 -17.19
CA GLY A 66 -14.52 -10.13 -17.25
C GLY A 66 -13.82 -11.38 -17.72
N ARG A 67 -13.70 -11.54 -19.04
CA ARG A 67 -12.80 -12.54 -19.61
C ARG A 67 -11.35 -12.27 -19.17
N PRO A 68 -10.47 -13.29 -19.16
CA PRO A 68 -9.08 -13.12 -18.77
C PRO A 68 -8.38 -11.98 -19.51
N TRP A 69 -7.76 -11.07 -18.76
CA TRP A 69 -7.10 -9.86 -19.27
C TRP A 69 -8.00 -8.85 -19.99
N GLY A 70 -9.32 -9.07 -19.96
CA GLY A 70 -10.32 -8.16 -20.48
C GLY A 70 -10.49 -6.92 -19.59
N THR A 71 -11.20 -5.94 -20.12
CA THR A 71 -11.62 -4.76 -19.35
C THR A 71 -13.12 -4.59 -19.49
N THR A 72 -13.81 -4.52 -18.35
CA THR A 72 -15.24 -4.20 -18.32
C THR A 72 -15.39 -2.82 -17.71
N TRP A 73 -16.10 -1.95 -18.40
CA TRP A 73 -16.47 -0.64 -17.90
C TRP A 73 -17.87 -0.71 -17.32
N PHE A 74 -18.02 -0.25 -16.09
CA PHE A 74 -19.30 -0.17 -15.40
C PHE A 74 -19.69 1.28 -15.20
N ARG A 75 -20.96 1.60 -15.48
CA ARG A 75 -21.63 2.81 -15.01
C ARG A 75 -22.54 2.43 -13.85
N PHE A 76 -22.32 3.07 -12.71
CA PHE A 76 -23.16 2.95 -11.53
C PHE A 76 -23.96 4.23 -11.36
N ALA A 77 -25.28 4.13 -11.38
CA ALA A 77 -26.18 5.28 -11.27
C ALA A 77 -27.21 5.08 -10.16
N GLY A 78 -27.48 6.13 -9.41
CA GLY A 78 -28.54 6.15 -8.41
C GLY A 78 -28.70 7.53 -7.78
N GLU A 79 -29.45 7.61 -6.69
CA GLU A 79 -29.71 8.86 -5.99
C GLU A 79 -29.14 8.78 -4.58
N LEU A 80 -28.33 9.77 -4.21
CA LEU A 80 -27.88 9.96 -2.84
C LEU A 80 -29.09 10.40 -2.00
N PRO A 81 -29.52 9.59 -0.99
CA PRO A 81 -30.71 9.91 -0.22
C PRO A 81 -30.58 11.23 0.55
N ALA A 82 -31.68 11.97 0.64
CA ALA A 82 -31.70 13.26 1.32
C ALA A 82 -31.28 13.13 2.79
N GLY A 83 -30.43 14.04 3.25
CA GLY A 83 -29.94 14.08 4.63
C GLY A 83 -28.73 13.19 4.91
N TRP A 84 -28.33 12.28 4.01
CA TRP A 84 -27.14 11.45 4.22
C TRP A 84 -25.86 12.28 4.36
N SER A 85 -25.68 13.29 3.50
CA SER A 85 -24.49 14.16 3.55
C SER A 85 -24.46 15.11 4.75
N THR A 86 -25.58 15.28 5.45
CA THR A 86 -25.71 16.21 6.60
C THR A 86 -25.94 15.46 7.91
N THR A 87 -25.99 14.13 7.88
CA THR A 87 -26.13 13.32 9.10
C THR A 87 -24.82 13.40 9.85
N ALA A 88 -24.84 14.01 11.04
CA ALA A 88 -23.65 14.16 11.87
C ALA A 88 -23.05 12.79 12.24
N GLY A 89 -21.72 12.68 12.16
CA GLY A 89 -21.00 11.43 12.44
C GLY A 89 -21.26 10.33 11.41
N CYS A 90 -21.74 10.67 10.22
CA CYS A 90 -21.91 9.73 9.12
C CYS A 90 -21.35 10.31 7.82
N SER A 91 -20.83 9.42 6.98
CA SER A 91 -20.20 9.78 5.71
C SER A 91 -20.73 8.88 4.57
N PRO A 92 -21.28 9.45 3.48
CA PRO A 92 -21.74 8.65 2.36
C PRO A 92 -20.56 8.15 1.50
N GLU A 93 -20.63 6.89 1.08
CA GLU A 93 -19.60 6.21 0.31
C GLU A 93 -20.22 5.41 -0.83
N PHE A 94 -19.52 5.35 -1.96
CA PHE A 94 -19.76 4.33 -2.96
C PHE A 94 -18.98 3.07 -2.58
N VAL A 95 -19.67 1.95 -2.41
CA VAL A 95 -19.06 0.66 -2.03
C VAL A 95 -19.28 -0.34 -3.16
N VAL A 96 -18.17 -0.89 -3.66
CA VAL A 96 -18.17 -1.85 -4.76
C VAL A 96 -17.26 -3.05 -4.46
N ASP A 97 -17.80 -4.25 -4.63
CA ASP A 97 -17.04 -5.50 -4.64
C ASP A 97 -17.13 -6.12 -6.02
N LEU A 98 -16.02 -6.07 -6.75
CA LEU A 98 -15.85 -6.61 -8.09
C LEU A 98 -15.73 -8.16 -8.10
N GLY A 99 -15.90 -8.83 -6.97
CA GLY A 99 -15.81 -10.28 -6.86
C GLY A 99 -14.45 -10.76 -6.38
N PHE A 100 -13.78 -9.97 -5.53
CA PHE A 100 -12.38 -10.21 -5.19
C PHE A 100 -12.15 -11.51 -4.39
N HIS A 101 -10.95 -12.07 -4.55
CA HIS A 101 -10.31 -12.96 -3.59
C HIS A 101 -9.65 -12.13 -2.47
N PRO A 102 -9.90 -12.39 -1.19
CA PRO A 102 -9.44 -11.52 -0.10
C PRO A 102 -7.91 -11.30 -0.02
N ASP A 103 -7.11 -12.30 -0.37
CA ASP A 103 -5.65 -12.32 -0.08
C ASP A 103 -4.76 -11.92 -1.26
N ALA A 104 -5.31 -11.25 -2.27
CA ALA A 104 -4.62 -11.01 -3.55
C ALA A 104 -4.72 -9.55 -4.03
N ALA A 105 -4.52 -8.55 -3.15
CA ALA A 105 -4.44 -7.14 -3.60
C ALA A 105 -3.29 -6.96 -4.61
N GLY A 106 -3.57 -6.39 -5.77
CA GLY A 106 -2.58 -6.24 -6.86
C GLY A 106 -2.38 -7.49 -7.74
N PHE A 107 -3.03 -8.62 -7.48
CA PHE A 107 -2.81 -9.91 -8.17
C PHE A 107 -4.06 -10.52 -8.79
N GLN A 108 -5.08 -9.71 -9.06
CA GLN A 108 -6.39 -10.15 -9.54
C GLN A 108 -7.15 -8.98 -10.19
N SER A 109 -8.48 -9.07 -10.29
CA SER A 109 -9.32 -7.93 -10.68
C SER A 109 -9.01 -6.68 -9.86
N GLU A 110 -8.97 -5.54 -10.55
CA GLU A 110 -8.74 -4.22 -9.96
C GLU A 110 -9.62 -3.21 -10.68
N GLY A 111 -10.18 -2.25 -9.94
CA GLY A 111 -11.00 -1.18 -10.49
C GLY A 111 -10.26 0.15 -10.50
N LEU A 112 -10.61 1.04 -11.43
CA LEU A 112 -10.28 2.47 -11.36
C LEU A 112 -11.59 3.26 -11.44
N VAL A 113 -11.86 4.07 -10.43
CA VAL A 113 -12.99 5.01 -10.44
C VAL A 113 -12.58 6.26 -11.21
N TRP A 114 -13.45 6.63 -12.14
CA TRP A 114 -13.30 7.78 -13.01
C TRP A 114 -14.44 8.76 -12.78
N LEU A 115 -14.11 10.05 -12.82
CA LEU A 115 -15.08 11.14 -12.94
C LEU A 115 -14.94 11.82 -14.31
N PRO A 116 -15.97 12.54 -14.78
CA PRO A 116 -15.84 13.41 -15.93
C PRO A 116 -14.69 14.40 -15.72
N GLY A 117 -13.69 14.37 -16.60
CA GLY A 117 -12.63 15.37 -16.63
C GLY A 117 -13.12 16.68 -17.24
N ALA A 118 -12.49 17.81 -16.90
CA ALA A 118 -12.86 19.12 -17.46
C ALA A 118 -12.72 19.20 -18.99
N ASP A 119 -11.86 18.35 -19.56
CA ASP A 119 -11.57 18.21 -20.99
C ASP A 119 -12.30 17.01 -21.63
N GLY A 120 -13.19 16.35 -20.89
CA GLY A 120 -13.87 15.13 -21.32
C GLY A 120 -12.98 13.87 -21.38
N GLN A 121 -11.70 13.94 -21.02
CA GLN A 121 -10.77 12.80 -21.04
C GLN A 121 -10.82 11.94 -19.78
N GLY A 122 -11.63 12.34 -18.80
CA GLY A 122 -11.79 11.63 -17.53
C GLY A 122 -10.70 11.96 -16.52
N LEU A 123 -11.06 11.92 -15.24
CA LEU A 123 -10.15 12.10 -14.12
C LEU A 123 -10.09 10.80 -13.30
N PRO A 124 -8.95 10.09 -13.25
CA PRO A 124 -8.73 9.00 -12.32
C PRO A 124 -8.83 9.50 -10.87
N VAL A 125 -9.67 8.87 -10.05
CA VAL A 125 -9.91 9.32 -8.67
C VAL A 125 -9.39 8.33 -7.64
N GLN A 126 -9.72 7.05 -7.78
CA GLN A 126 -9.35 6.04 -6.79
C GLN A 126 -9.32 4.65 -7.42
N GLY A 127 -8.31 3.86 -7.07
CA GLY A 127 -8.26 2.43 -7.36
C GLY A 127 -9.15 1.63 -6.40
N ILE A 128 -9.72 0.54 -6.89
CA ILE A 128 -10.52 -0.43 -6.12
C ILE A 128 -9.80 -1.78 -6.13
N HIS A 129 -9.67 -2.37 -4.95
CA HIS A 129 -9.06 -3.69 -4.74
C HIS A 129 -9.68 -4.31 -3.47
N PRO A 130 -9.45 -5.61 -3.13
CA PRO A 130 -10.08 -6.25 -1.95
C PRO A 130 -9.85 -5.57 -0.59
N ARG A 131 -8.89 -4.65 -0.49
CA ARG A 131 -8.56 -3.92 0.73
C ARG A 131 -8.96 -2.43 0.66
N ARG A 132 -9.62 -2.03 -0.43
CA ARG A 132 -10.18 -0.68 -0.65
C ARG A 132 -11.37 -0.78 -1.60
N THR A 133 -12.54 -1.06 -1.04
CA THR A 133 -13.81 -1.20 -1.78
C THR A 133 -14.68 0.05 -1.73
N ALA A 134 -14.42 0.94 -0.76
CA ALA A 134 -15.19 2.15 -0.53
C ALA A 134 -14.51 3.40 -1.13
N VAL A 135 -15.30 4.25 -1.77
CA VAL A 135 -14.92 5.57 -2.27
C VAL A 135 -15.75 6.62 -1.52
N PRO A 136 -15.13 7.48 -0.69
CA PRO A 136 -15.85 8.57 -0.04
C PRO A 136 -16.48 9.50 -1.08
N LEU A 137 -17.73 9.91 -0.91
CA LEU A 137 -18.41 10.80 -1.87
C LEU A 137 -18.20 12.29 -1.59
N ALA A 138 -17.54 12.63 -0.50
CA ALA A 138 -17.12 14.00 -0.21
C ALA A 138 -16.27 14.55 -1.38
N GLY A 139 -16.66 15.72 -1.89
CA GLY A 139 -16.02 16.38 -3.04
C GLY A 139 -16.30 15.73 -4.40
N ILE A 140 -17.11 14.66 -4.46
CA ILE A 140 -17.51 13.97 -5.69
C ILE A 140 -18.99 14.21 -5.99
N ALA A 141 -19.86 14.00 -5.00
CA ALA A 141 -21.29 14.17 -5.12
C ALA A 141 -21.76 15.47 -4.45
N GLY A 142 -22.92 15.99 -4.90
CA GLY A 142 -23.65 17.02 -4.17
C GLY A 142 -24.20 16.50 -2.83
N THR A 143 -24.93 17.35 -2.10
CA THR A 143 -25.50 16.99 -0.79
C THR A 143 -26.68 16.01 -0.89
N ALA A 144 -27.33 15.95 -2.05
CA ALA A 144 -28.37 14.99 -2.39
C ALA A 144 -28.53 14.91 -3.91
N GLY A 145 -29.25 13.90 -4.40
CA GLY A 145 -29.63 13.79 -5.81
C GLY A 145 -28.76 12.82 -6.62
N PRO A 146 -28.74 12.94 -7.95
CA PRO A 146 -28.15 11.91 -8.81
C PRO A 146 -26.64 11.79 -8.59
N VAL A 147 -26.19 10.54 -8.47
CA VAL A 147 -24.78 10.15 -8.42
C VAL A 147 -24.52 9.18 -9.55
N GLU A 148 -23.52 9.49 -10.37
CA GLU A 148 -22.99 8.59 -11.39
C GLU A 148 -21.49 8.39 -11.18
N LEU A 149 -21.06 7.13 -11.21
CA LEU A 149 -19.66 6.74 -11.08
C LEU A 149 -19.32 5.74 -12.19
N ILE A 150 -18.20 5.99 -12.87
CA ILE A 150 -17.67 5.10 -13.89
C ILE A 150 -16.52 4.31 -13.27
N VAL A 151 -16.53 2.98 -13.42
CA VAL A 151 -15.45 2.10 -12.97
C VAL A 151 -14.92 1.28 -14.12
N GLU A 152 -13.62 1.42 -14.37
CA GLU A 152 -12.86 0.56 -15.26
C GLU A 152 -12.38 -0.66 -14.47
N ALA A 153 -12.95 -1.84 -14.73
CA ALA A 153 -12.57 -3.09 -14.08
C ALA A 153 -11.65 -3.92 -14.97
N ALA A 154 -10.38 -4.03 -14.59
CA ALA A 154 -9.41 -4.93 -15.21
C ALA A 154 -9.64 -6.36 -14.74
N SER A 155 -9.87 -7.30 -15.65
CA SER A 155 -10.18 -8.70 -15.34
C SER A 155 -8.92 -9.57 -15.38
N ASN A 156 -7.91 -9.15 -14.62
CA ASN A 156 -6.63 -9.87 -14.55
C ASN A 156 -6.86 -11.25 -13.93
N PRO A 157 -6.29 -12.34 -14.47
CA PRO A 157 -6.31 -13.64 -13.79
C PRO A 157 -5.77 -13.53 -12.37
N ALA A 158 -6.37 -14.26 -11.44
CA ALA A 158 -5.84 -14.32 -10.09
C ALA A 158 -4.50 -15.08 -10.09
N PHE A 159 -3.46 -14.47 -9.53
CA PHE A 159 -2.17 -15.12 -9.30
C PHE A 159 -1.92 -15.23 -7.79
N PRO A 160 -2.65 -16.10 -7.07
CA PRO A 160 -2.40 -16.22 -5.65
C PRO A 160 -0.99 -16.76 -5.44
N GLN A 161 -0.19 -16.04 -4.65
CA GLN A 161 1.24 -16.31 -4.43
C GLN A 161 1.56 -17.73 -3.94
N ARG A 162 0.55 -18.52 -3.54
CA ARG A 162 0.69 -19.87 -2.96
C ARG A 162 0.05 -21.00 -3.76
N ARG A 163 -0.71 -20.74 -4.82
CA ARG A 163 -1.30 -21.78 -5.69
C ARG A 163 -1.32 -21.31 -7.14
N MET A 164 -0.78 -22.11 -8.06
CA MET A 164 -1.22 -22.00 -9.45
C MET A 164 -2.73 -22.22 -9.44
N THR A 165 -3.49 -21.32 -10.05
CA THR A 165 -4.95 -21.43 -10.06
C THR A 165 -5.34 -22.79 -10.62
N ALA A 166 -6.37 -23.39 -10.03
CA ALA A 166 -6.94 -24.66 -10.51
C ALA A 166 -7.50 -24.56 -11.95
N GLU A 167 -7.50 -23.36 -12.54
CA GLU A 167 -8.10 -23.00 -13.81
C GLU A 167 -7.13 -23.02 -15.02
N GLY A 168 -5.91 -23.55 -14.85
CA GLY A 168 -4.94 -23.71 -15.94
C GLY A 168 -4.07 -22.48 -16.21
N ASN A 169 -3.40 -22.44 -17.37
CA ASN A 169 -2.49 -21.36 -17.74
C ASN A 169 -3.26 -20.16 -18.33
N LEU A 170 -3.78 -19.31 -17.45
CA LEU A 170 -4.45 -18.06 -17.84
C LEU A 170 -3.46 -16.93 -18.17
N GLY A 171 -2.15 -17.16 -18.05
CA GLY A 171 -1.12 -16.13 -18.25
C GLY A 171 -0.91 -15.72 -19.71
N SER A 172 -1.39 -16.51 -20.68
CA SER A 172 -1.31 -16.19 -22.11
C SER A 172 -2.70 -16.04 -22.71
N LEU A 173 -2.91 -14.97 -23.49
CA LEU A 173 -4.14 -14.77 -24.27
C LEU A 173 -4.45 -15.96 -25.19
N ARG A 174 -3.43 -16.72 -25.62
CA ARG A 174 -3.61 -17.90 -26.47
C ARG A 174 -4.26 -19.08 -25.75
N THR A 175 -4.14 -19.15 -24.42
CA THR A 175 -4.58 -20.29 -23.61
C THR A 175 -5.66 -19.92 -22.60
N ALA A 176 -5.90 -18.63 -22.36
CA ALA A 176 -6.79 -18.19 -21.29
C ALA A 176 -8.28 -18.43 -21.58
N GLY A 177 -8.67 -18.51 -22.86
CA GLY A 177 -10.08 -18.62 -23.25
C GLY A 177 -10.87 -17.33 -22.98
N ASP A 178 -12.19 -17.44 -22.97
CA ASP A 178 -13.14 -16.33 -22.85
C ASP A 178 -14.08 -16.44 -21.64
N ARG A 179 -13.93 -17.49 -20.82
CA ARG A 179 -14.78 -17.71 -19.64
C ARG A 179 -14.64 -16.54 -18.65
N PRO A 180 -15.75 -15.91 -18.23
CA PRO A 180 -15.72 -14.87 -17.20
C PRO A 180 -15.05 -15.34 -15.91
N LEU A 181 -14.20 -14.49 -15.34
CA LEU A 181 -13.43 -14.79 -14.13
C LEU A 181 -14.09 -14.28 -12.85
N TYR A 182 -14.87 -13.21 -12.94
CA TYR A 182 -15.34 -12.46 -11.78
C TYR A 182 -16.86 -12.37 -11.75
N ARG A 183 -17.38 -12.04 -10.56
CA ARG A 183 -18.79 -11.83 -10.29
C ARG A 183 -18.93 -10.53 -9.51
N LEU A 184 -19.70 -9.56 -10.01
CA LEU A 184 -19.96 -8.33 -9.26
C LEU A 184 -20.76 -8.70 -8.00
N ARG A 185 -20.21 -8.51 -6.80
CA ARG A 185 -20.84 -8.93 -5.54
C ARG A 185 -21.56 -7.80 -4.82
N GLN A 186 -21.13 -6.55 -5.02
CA GLN A 186 -21.75 -5.40 -4.38
C GLN A 186 -21.59 -4.16 -5.25
N ALA A 187 -22.64 -3.34 -5.28
CA ALA A 187 -22.67 -2.01 -5.89
C ALA A 187 -23.74 -1.16 -5.17
N THR A 188 -23.32 -0.37 -4.20
CA THR A 188 -24.24 0.35 -3.31
C THR A 188 -23.71 1.74 -2.97
N LEU A 189 -24.62 2.70 -2.78
CA LEU A 189 -24.33 3.86 -1.93
C LEU A 189 -24.56 3.44 -0.49
N SER A 190 -23.60 3.67 0.39
CA SER A 190 -23.70 3.29 1.80
C SER A 190 -23.36 4.46 2.72
N LEU A 191 -24.09 4.58 3.82
CA LEU A 191 -23.88 5.59 4.84
C LEU A 191 -23.01 5.01 5.95
N ARG A 192 -21.71 5.33 5.92
CA ARG A 192 -20.75 4.88 6.95
C ARG A 192 -21.02 5.62 8.25
N ASP A 193 -21.08 4.88 9.35
CA ASP A 193 -21.04 5.41 10.70
C ASP A 193 -19.58 5.69 11.10
N ASP A 194 -19.25 6.96 11.34
CA ASP A 194 -17.89 7.36 11.71
C ASP A 194 -17.51 6.83 13.09
N GLU A 195 -18.45 6.80 14.04
CA GLU A 195 -18.20 6.35 15.41
C GLU A 195 -17.91 4.85 15.43
N VAL A 196 -18.68 4.05 14.70
CA VAL A 196 -18.44 2.60 14.56
C VAL A 196 -17.15 2.33 13.79
N TYR A 197 -16.87 3.09 12.72
CA TYR A 197 -15.61 2.98 11.99
C TYR A 197 -14.39 3.25 12.88
N HIS A 198 -14.44 4.30 13.70
CA HIS A 198 -13.35 4.59 14.64
C HIS A 198 -13.27 3.55 15.76
N LEU A 199 -14.39 2.99 16.23
CA LEU A 199 -14.42 1.87 17.19
C LEU A 199 -13.70 0.64 16.62
N LEU A 200 -13.96 0.29 15.35
CA LEU A 200 -13.29 -0.82 14.68
C LEU A 200 -11.77 -0.64 14.70
N LEU A 201 -11.28 0.54 14.32
CA LEU A 201 -9.85 0.86 14.33
C LEU A 201 -9.25 0.84 15.75
N ASP A 202 -9.97 1.35 16.74
CA ASP A 202 -9.55 1.35 18.14
C ASP A 202 -9.40 -0.09 18.67
N ILE A 203 -10.36 -0.97 18.35
CA ILE A 203 -10.32 -2.40 18.69
C ILE A 203 -9.16 -3.10 17.95
N GLU A 204 -9.00 -2.89 16.65
CA GLU A 204 -7.94 -3.51 15.84
C GLU A 204 -6.55 -3.18 16.37
N VAL A 205 -6.29 -1.91 16.71
CA VAL A 205 -5.01 -1.45 17.27
C VAL A 205 -4.71 -2.16 18.59
N LEU A 206 -5.67 -2.13 19.52
CA LEU A 206 -5.47 -2.73 20.85
C LEU A 206 -5.40 -4.25 20.79
N LEU A 207 -6.25 -4.89 19.98
CA LEU A 207 -6.26 -6.35 19.81
C LEU A 207 -4.96 -6.85 19.15
N GLY A 208 -4.48 -6.15 18.12
CA GLY A 208 -3.21 -6.48 17.46
C GLY A 208 -2.03 -6.31 18.40
N LEU A 209 -1.97 -5.18 19.13
CA LEU A 209 -0.94 -4.94 20.14
C LEU A 209 -0.97 -6.00 21.26
N MET A 210 -2.15 -6.31 21.81
CA MET A 210 -2.31 -7.35 22.83
C MET A 210 -1.83 -8.72 22.34
N THR A 211 -2.06 -9.04 21.07
CA THR A 211 -1.63 -10.31 20.48
C THR A 211 -0.10 -10.35 20.32
N ALA A 212 0.53 -9.21 20.07
CA ALA A 212 1.96 -9.07 19.87
C ALA A 212 2.78 -9.11 21.17
N LEU A 213 2.21 -8.65 22.29
CA LEU A 213 2.87 -8.62 23.60
C LEU A 213 2.92 -10.01 24.25
N ALA A 214 3.93 -10.25 25.09
CA ALA A 214 4.08 -11.54 25.73
C ALA A 214 2.94 -11.83 26.74
N PRO A 215 2.49 -13.09 26.89
CA PRO A 215 1.35 -13.44 27.76
C PRO A 215 1.46 -12.94 29.20
N ALA A 216 2.68 -12.89 29.75
CA ALA A 216 2.94 -12.49 31.13
C ALA A 216 3.00 -10.96 31.32
N GLU A 217 3.00 -10.16 30.25
CA GLU A 217 3.11 -8.72 30.37
C GLU A 217 1.83 -8.08 30.94
N ALA A 218 2.01 -7.21 31.93
CA ALA A 218 0.88 -6.51 32.56
C ALA A 218 0.10 -5.65 31.56
N ARG A 219 0.77 -5.05 30.57
CA ARG A 219 0.12 -4.25 29.52
C ARG A 219 -0.84 -5.09 28.69
N ARG A 220 -0.41 -6.28 28.25
CA ARG A 220 -1.27 -7.24 27.54
C ARG A 220 -2.53 -7.57 28.34
N GLN A 221 -2.36 -7.94 29.61
CA GLN A 221 -3.48 -8.33 30.48
C GLN A 221 -4.46 -7.18 30.71
N ARG A 222 -3.95 -5.95 30.87
CA ARG A 222 -4.80 -4.76 30.97
C ARG A 222 -5.57 -4.50 29.68
N ILE A 223 -4.93 -4.59 28.52
CA ILE A 223 -5.62 -4.41 27.23
C ILE A 223 -6.74 -5.44 27.06
N LEU A 224 -6.49 -6.72 27.38
CA LEU A 224 -7.52 -7.77 27.30
C LEU A 224 -8.76 -7.41 28.12
N ARG A 225 -8.57 -6.93 29.36
CA ARG A 225 -9.68 -6.55 30.24
C ARG A 225 -10.36 -5.26 29.80
N THR A 226 -9.62 -4.30 29.24
CA THR A 226 -10.20 -3.10 28.64
C THR A 226 -11.05 -3.44 27.41
N LEU A 227 -10.57 -4.33 26.52
CA LEU A 227 -11.35 -4.82 25.39
C LEU A 227 -12.59 -5.57 25.87
N GLN A 228 -12.47 -6.44 26.88
CA GLN A 228 -13.62 -7.11 27.48
C GLN A 228 -14.68 -6.10 27.98
N ALA A 229 -14.25 -5.11 28.75
CA ALA A 229 -15.15 -4.07 29.28
C ALA A 229 -15.80 -3.24 28.17
N ALA A 230 -15.09 -2.96 27.07
CA ALA A 230 -15.66 -2.27 25.92
C ALA A 230 -16.75 -3.11 25.23
N PHE A 231 -16.53 -4.42 25.06
CA PHE A 231 -17.55 -5.34 24.53
C PHE A 231 -18.72 -5.58 25.50
N ASP A 232 -18.51 -5.41 26.81
CA ASP A 232 -19.60 -5.43 27.80
C ASP A 232 -20.42 -4.13 27.80
N ALA A 233 -19.83 -3.03 27.32
CA ALA A 233 -20.51 -1.74 27.13
C ALA A 233 -21.24 -1.63 25.78
N LEU A 234 -21.02 -2.58 24.86
CA LEU A 234 -21.74 -2.65 23.58
C LEU A 234 -23.06 -3.38 23.76
N ASP A 235 -24.13 -2.76 23.27
CA ASP A 235 -25.34 -3.49 22.93
C ASP A 235 -25.14 -4.15 21.57
N LEU A 236 -25.11 -5.49 21.54
CA LEU A 236 -24.88 -6.25 20.31
C LEU A 236 -26.04 -6.13 19.31
N ASP A 237 -27.21 -5.67 19.75
CA ASP A 237 -28.36 -5.38 18.90
C ASP A 237 -28.42 -3.89 18.49
N ASP A 238 -27.67 -3.01 19.15
CA ASP A 238 -27.51 -1.57 18.82
C ASP A 238 -26.05 -1.10 18.93
N ILE A 239 -25.21 -1.62 18.04
CA ILE A 239 -23.79 -1.25 17.98
C ILE A 239 -23.63 0.25 17.72
N ALA A 240 -24.40 0.83 16.80
CA ALA A 240 -24.28 2.24 16.43
C ALA A 240 -24.64 3.18 17.59
N GLY A 241 -25.69 2.86 18.35
CA GLY A 241 -26.11 3.66 19.51
C GLY A 241 -25.15 3.55 20.70
N THR A 242 -24.39 2.47 20.82
CA THR A 242 -23.50 2.20 21.97
C THR A 242 -22.00 2.30 21.66
N ALA A 243 -21.61 2.53 20.40
CA ALA A 243 -20.21 2.61 19.99
C ALA A 243 -19.41 3.66 20.77
N ALA A 244 -19.97 4.85 20.99
CA ALA A 244 -19.31 5.91 21.76
C ALA A 244 -19.00 5.50 23.20
N ALA A 245 -19.89 4.72 23.84
CA ALA A 245 -19.67 4.22 25.20
C ALA A 245 -18.51 3.22 25.23
N ALA A 246 -18.47 2.29 24.27
CA ALA A 246 -17.35 1.36 24.13
C ALA A 246 -16.02 2.07 23.85
N ARG A 247 -16.01 3.08 22.96
CA ARG A 247 -14.81 3.89 22.69
C ARG A 247 -14.35 4.68 23.91
N ALA A 248 -15.27 5.21 24.71
CA ALA A 248 -14.92 5.86 25.98
C ALA A 248 -14.21 4.90 26.95
N VAL A 249 -14.55 3.60 26.95
CA VAL A 249 -13.84 2.57 27.72
C VAL A 249 -12.44 2.30 27.17
N LEU A 250 -12.26 2.30 25.84
CA LEU A 250 -10.96 2.08 25.19
C LEU A 250 -10.01 3.28 25.30
N ALA A 251 -10.55 4.50 25.34
CA ALA A 251 -9.78 5.75 25.25
C ALA A 251 -8.62 5.85 26.26
N PRO A 252 -8.78 5.52 27.56
CA PRO A 252 -7.67 5.54 28.51
C PRO A 252 -6.54 4.57 28.15
N ALA A 253 -6.85 3.41 27.55
CA ALA A 253 -5.81 2.46 27.14
C ALA A 253 -5.03 2.95 25.91
N LEU A 254 -5.70 3.64 24.99
CA LEU A 254 -5.09 4.26 23.80
C LEU A 254 -4.28 5.53 24.14
N ALA A 255 -4.66 6.26 25.18
CA ALA A 255 -3.98 7.49 25.60
C ALA A 255 -2.72 7.27 26.45
N LEU A 256 -2.38 6.02 26.79
CA LEU A 256 -1.17 5.72 27.55
C LEU A 256 0.05 5.87 26.63
N PRO A 257 1.01 6.76 26.95
CA PRO A 257 2.12 7.09 26.06
C PRO A 257 3.14 5.95 25.97
N ALA A 258 3.85 5.87 24.85
CA ALA A 258 4.93 4.91 24.70
C ALA A 258 6.04 5.18 25.74
N ARG A 259 6.68 4.10 26.20
CA ARG A 259 7.75 4.15 27.22
C ARG A 259 8.84 5.17 26.85
N SER A 260 9.48 5.74 27.86
CA SER A 260 10.68 6.56 27.64
C SER A 260 11.76 5.71 26.96
N GLY A 261 12.35 6.23 25.89
CA GLY A 261 13.31 5.47 25.07
C GLY A 261 12.68 4.36 24.22
N ALA A 262 11.38 4.40 23.95
CA ALA A 262 10.78 3.51 22.95
C ALA A 262 11.45 3.71 21.58
N HIS A 263 11.60 2.61 20.84
CA HIS A 263 12.05 2.65 19.46
C HIS A 263 11.12 3.52 18.61
N ARG A 264 11.66 4.17 17.59
CA ARG A 264 10.98 5.15 16.75
C ARG A 264 10.93 4.67 15.31
N VAL A 265 9.72 4.60 14.78
CA VAL A 265 9.44 4.16 13.41
C VAL A 265 9.02 5.36 12.58
N VAL A 266 9.77 5.63 11.51
CA VAL A 266 9.31 6.53 10.45
C VAL A 266 8.53 5.71 9.44
N ALA A 267 7.21 5.87 9.43
CA ALA A 267 6.31 5.17 8.52
C ALA A 267 6.20 5.95 7.19
N ALA A 268 6.67 5.36 6.10
CA ALA A 268 6.60 5.94 4.77
C ALA A 268 5.57 5.19 3.93
N GLY A 269 4.52 5.88 3.45
CA GLY A 269 3.55 5.27 2.55
C GLY A 269 4.25 4.85 1.26
N HIS A 270 4.04 3.63 0.80
CA HIS A 270 4.78 3.05 -0.30
C HIS A 270 3.91 2.08 -1.10
N ALA A 271 4.19 1.98 -2.39
CA ALA A 271 3.62 0.95 -3.24
C ALA A 271 4.68 0.48 -4.22
N HIS A 272 5.31 -0.65 -3.92
CA HIS A 272 6.17 -1.30 -4.91
C HIS A 272 5.29 -1.81 -6.07
N ILE A 273 5.65 -1.50 -7.31
CA ILE A 273 4.91 -1.95 -8.49
C ILE A 273 5.91 -2.51 -9.50
N ASP A 274 5.90 -3.84 -9.67
CA ASP A 274 6.74 -4.49 -10.67
C ASP A 274 6.41 -3.96 -12.08
N SER A 275 7.43 -3.43 -12.77
CA SER A 275 7.27 -2.88 -14.13
C SER A 275 6.70 -3.91 -15.10
N ALA A 276 7.13 -5.17 -14.96
CA ALA A 276 6.58 -6.33 -15.62
C ALA A 276 6.95 -7.61 -14.85
N TRP A 277 5.96 -8.32 -14.30
CA TRP A 277 6.18 -9.60 -13.62
C TRP A 277 5.21 -10.68 -14.08
N LEU A 278 3.98 -10.66 -13.58
CA LEU A 278 2.92 -11.62 -13.95
C LEU A 278 1.91 -11.02 -14.94
N TRP A 279 2.07 -9.73 -15.27
CA TRP A 279 1.22 -8.96 -16.17
C TRP A 279 2.09 -8.17 -17.16
N PRO A 280 1.52 -7.77 -18.32
CA PRO A 280 2.24 -6.94 -19.28
C PRO A 280 2.40 -5.49 -18.80
N VAL A 281 3.36 -4.76 -19.38
CA VAL A 281 3.64 -3.34 -19.04
C VAL A 281 2.39 -2.46 -19.15
N ARG A 282 1.54 -2.69 -20.16
CA ARG A 282 0.26 -1.96 -20.31
C ARG A 282 -0.65 -2.05 -19.08
N GLU A 283 -0.59 -3.17 -18.35
CA GLU A 283 -1.35 -3.34 -17.12
C GLU A 283 -0.67 -2.62 -15.96
N THR A 284 0.66 -2.61 -15.92
CA THR A 284 1.43 -1.82 -14.94
C THR A 284 1.11 -0.34 -15.03
N ILE A 285 0.99 0.22 -16.25
CA ILE A 285 0.59 1.62 -16.46
C ILE A 285 -0.73 1.92 -15.75
N ARG A 286 -1.73 1.03 -15.89
CA ARG A 286 -3.02 1.13 -15.20
C ARG A 286 -2.90 0.92 -13.69
N LYS A 287 -2.01 0.03 -13.22
CA LYS A 287 -1.71 -0.21 -11.80
C LYS A 287 -1.14 1.04 -11.13
N CYS A 288 -0.22 1.73 -11.82
CA CYS A 288 0.29 3.02 -11.38
C CYS A 288 -0.86 4.04 -11.26
N ALA A 289 -1.71 4.18 -12.29
CA ALA A 289 -2.83 5.12 -12.23
C ALA A 289 -3.78 4.88 -11.05
N ARG A 290 -4.18 3.61 -10.82
CA ARG A 290 -5.02 3.21 -9.68
C ARG A 290 -4.37 3.52 -8.33
N THR A 291 -3.11 3.20 -8.19
CA THR A 291 -2.37 3.40 -6.94
C THR A 291 -2.15 4.88 -6.67
N PHE A 292 -1.71 5.64 -7.67
CA PHE A 292 -1.32 7.03 -7.52
C PHE A 292 -2.53 7.96 -7.38
N ALA A 293 -3.64 7.67 -8.07
CA ALA A 293 -4.90 8.37 -7.84
C ALA A 293 -5.36 8.19 -6.38
N SER A 294 -5.30 6.95 -5.87
CA SER A 294 -5.65 6.66 -4.47
C SER A 294 -4.73 7.36 -3.47
N ALA A 295 -3.42 7.30 -3.69
CA ALA A 295 -2.43 7.94 -2.82
C ALA A 295 -2.62 9.47 -2.79
N THR A 296 -2.73 10.11 -3.96
CA THR A 296 -2.95 11.56 -4.01
C THR A 296 -4.30 11.98 -3.46
N ARG A 297 -5.34 11.13 -3.52
CA ARG A 297 -6.64 11.39 -2.88
C ARG A 297 -6.55 11.37 -1.36
N MET A 298 -5.92 10.36 -0.77
CA MET A 298 -5.77 10.30 0.69
C MET A 298 -4.94 11.47 1.26
N MET A 299 -4.09 12.09 0.44
CA MET A 299 -3.37 13.32 0.81
C MET A 299 -4.28 14.54 0.98
N ASP A 300 -5.50 14.53 0.43
CA ASP A 300 -6.53 15.56 0.71
C ASP A 300 -7.13 15.37 2.11
N ASP A 301 -7.33 14.11 2.49
CA ASP A 301 -8.00 13.74 3.74
C ASP A 301 -7.05 13.83 4.95
N ASP A 302 -5.74 13.63 4.72
CA ASP A 302 -4.74 13.61 5.79
C ASP A 302 -3.47 14.42 5.43
N PRO A 303 -3.25 15.58 6.08
CA PRO A 303 -2.07 16.41 5.81
C PRO A 303 -0.76 15.82 6.35
N ALA A 304 -0.80 14.85 7.27
CA ALA A 304 0.39 14.17 7.80
C ALA A 304 0.83 12.99 6.91
N TYR A 305 -0.04 12.48 6.04
CA TYR A 305 0.29 11.38 5.15
C TYR A 305 1.44 11.75 4.19
N ARG A 306 2.42 10.83 4.09
CA ARG A 306 3.57 10.91 3.19
C ARG A 306 3.66 9.64 2.35
N PHE A 307 3.92 9.82 1.05
CA PHE A 307 4.07 8.72 0.10
C PHE A 307 5.39 8.81 -0.66
N VAL A 308 6.08 7.68 -0.82
CA VAL A 308 7.33 7.56 -1.57
C VAL A 308 7.13 6.66 -2.79
N CYS A 309 7.76 7.03 -3.92
CA CYS A 309 7.70 6.26 -5.16
C CYS A 309 9.05 6.28 -5.88
N SER A 310 9.55 5.12 -6.28
CA SER A 310 10.96 4.88 -6.62
C SER A 310 11.29 4.99 -8.11
N GLN A 311 10.39 4.55 -8.99
CA GLN A 311 10.73 4.27 -10.39
C GLN A 311 10.37 5.45 -11.30
N ALA A 312 11.37 6.15 -11.85
CA ALA A 312 11.11 7.31 -12.73
C ALA A 312 10.26 6.97 -13.97
N VAL A 313 10.38 5.76 -14.52
CA VAL A 313 9.56 5.34 -15.67
C VAL A 313 8.05 5.36 -15.36
N GLN A 314 7.66 5.11 -14.11
CA GLN A 314 6.25 5.10 -13.72
C GLN A 314 5.66 6.50 -13.75
N TYR A 315 6.46 7.52 -13.39
CA TYR A 315 6.07 8.91 -13.52
C TYR A 315 5.93 9.30 -14.98
N GLN A 316 6.86 8.86 -15.84
CA GLN A 316 6.74 9.10 -17.29
C GLN A 316 5.45 8.50 -17.83
N TRP A 317 5.07 7.28 -17.44
CA TRP A 317 3.80 6.71 -17.86
C TRP A 317 2.59 7.51 -17.41
N MET A 318 2.63 8.14 -16.23
CA MET A 318 1.55 9.05 -15.82
C MET A 318 1.55 10.33 -16.64
N GLU A 319 2.72 10.89 -16.94
CA GLU A 319 2.86 12.06 -17.80
C GLU A 319 2.27 11.80 -19.20
N ASP A 320 2.57 10.63 -19.77
CA ASP A 320 2.17 10.26 -21.13
C ASP A 320 0.69 9.82 -21.22
N HIS A 321 0.18 9.08 -20.23
CA HIS A 321 -1.14 8.43 -20.32
C HIS A 321 -2.21 9.03 -19.40
N TYR A 322 -1.82 9.72 -18.32
CA TYR A 322 -2.74 10.29 -17.33
C TYR A 322 -2.29 11.71 -16.91
N PRO A 323 -2.19 12.67 -17.84
CA PRO A 323 -1.56 13.96 -17.59
C PRO A 323 -2.19 14.76 -16.45
N ALA A 324 -3.51 14.66 -16.25
CA ALA A 324 -4.21 15.29 -15.12
C ALA A 324 -3.75 14.70 -13.76
N LEU A 325 -3.58 13.38 -13.68
CA LEU A 325 -3.05 12.71 -12.49
C LEU A 325 -1.57 13.08 -12.30
N PHE A 326 -0.78 13.19 -13.37
CA PHE A 326 0.60 13.64 -13.29
C PHE A 326 0.73 15.06 -12.74
N GLN A 327 -0.13 16.01 -13.15
CA GLN A 327 -0.13 17.35 -12.55
C GLN A 327 -0.45 17.29 -11.05
N ARG A 328 -1.43 16.47 -10.64
CA ARG A 328 -1.74 16.25 -9.22
C ARG A 328 -0.54 15.67 -8.47
N ILE A 329 0.21 14.73 -9.06
CA ILE A 329 1.47 14.23 -8.48
C ILE A 329 2.48 15.38 -8.31
N ARG A 330 2.68 16.23 -9.33
CA ARG A 330 3.60 17.38 -9.25
C ARG A 330 3.23 18.34 -8.11
N GLU A 331 1.94 18.62 -7.92
CA GLU A 331 1.45 19.43 -6.80
C GLU A 331 1.80 18.80 -5.44
N ARG A 332 1.64 17.48 -5.32
CA ARG A 332 2.00 16.75 -4.08
C ARG A 332 3.49 16.63 -3.86
N VAL A 333 4.29 16.65 -4.92
CA VAL A 333 5.75 16.76 -4.79
C VAL A 333 6.14 18.15 -4.31
N ALA A 334 5.56 19.19 -4.90
CA ALA A 334 5.84 20.57 -4.53
C ALA A 334 5.44 20.91 -3.08
N ASN A 335 4.38 20.27 -2.56
CA ASN A 335 3.94 20.45 -1.17
C ASN A 335 4.58 19.48 -0.16
N GLY A 336 5.45 18.56 -0.62
CA GLY A 336 6.19 17.62 0.22
C GLY A 336 5.41 16.40 0.71
N GLN A 337 4.16 16.17 0.28
CA GLN A 337 3.40 14.96 0.64
C GLN A 337 3.83 13.74 -0.20
N TRP A 338 4.31 13.96 -1.43
CA TRP A 338 4.82 12.93 -2.33
C TRP A 338 6.33 13.10 -2.53
N GLN A 339 7.10 12.06 -2.26
CA GLN A 339 8.55 12.08 -2.43
C GLN A 339 8.98 11.14 -3.57
N PRO A 340 9.56 11.67 -4.66
CA PRO A 340 10.35 10.85 -5.58
C PRO A 340 11.59 10.35 -4.86
N VAL A 341 11.77 9.02 -4.83
CA VAL A 341 12.90 8.35 -4.17
C VAL A 341 13.66 7.45 -5.14
N GLY A 342 14.80 6.95 -4.73
CA GLY A 342 15.48 5.83 -5.38
C GLY A 342 16.41 6.12 -6.54
N ALA A 343 16.37 7.34 -7.11
CA ALA A 343 17.34 7.85 -8.09
C ALA A 343 17.43 7.11 -9.45
N MET A 344 16.69 6.02 -9.65
CA MET A 344 16.83 5.14 -10.81
C MET A 344 15.63 5.19 -11.77
N TRP A 345 15.90 4.85 -13.02
CA TRP A 345 14.85 4.75 -14.04
C TRP A 345 13.84 3.64 -13.74
N VAL A 346 14.35 2.46 -13.36
CA VAL A 346 13.58 1.35 -12.76
C VAL A 346 14.33 0.78 -11.56
N GLU A 347 13.64 0.00 -10.74
CA GLU A 347 14.26 -0.87 -9.72
C GLU A 347 14.96 -2.06 -10.42
N ALA A 348 16.10 -1.79 -11.06
CA ALA A 348 16.82 -2.76 -11.88
C ALA A 348 17.51 -3.83 -11.02
N ASP A 349 17.62 -5.05 -11.58
CA ASP A 349 18.54 -6.06 -11.03
C ASP A 349 19.96 -5.48 -10.94
N MET A 350 20.68 -5.87 -9.89
CA MET A 350 21.97 -5.30 -9.55
C MET A 350 23.16 -6.19 -9.88
N ASN A 351 22.92 -7.44 -10.29
CA ASN A 351 23.97 -8.42 -10.53
C ASN A 351 24.30 -8.59 -12.00
N LEU A 352 23.27 -8.59 -12.86
CA LEU A 352 23.40 -8.94 -14.26
C LEU A 352 23.77 -7.78 -15.19
N PRO A 353 23.18 -6.56 -15.05
CA PRO A 353 23.52 -5.46 -15.95
C PRO A 353 25.00 -5.08 -15.88
N SER A 354 25.53 -4.54 -16.97
CA SER A 354 26.87 -3.95 -16.97
C SER A 354 26.96 -2.74 -16.02
N GLY A 355 28.17 -2.37 -15.60
CA GLY A 355 28.37 -1.16 -14.80
C GLY A 355 27.85 0.10 -15.53
N GLU A 356 28.06 0.21 -16.83
CA GLU A 356 27.53 1.33 -17.64
C GLU A 356 26.00 1.35 -17.64
N SER A 357 25.34 0.19 -17.75
CA SER A 357 23.87 0.10 -17.66
C SER A 357 23.35 0.62 -16.31
N LEU A 358 24.01 0.27 -15.21
CA LEU A 358 23.64 0.77 -13.88
C LEU A 358 23.89 2.27 -13.74
N VAL A 359 24.98 2.80 -14.31
CA VAL A 359 25.20 4.24 -14.41
C VAL A 359 24.08 4.90 -15.21
N ARG A 360 23.64 4.32 -16.31
CA ARG A 360 22.50 4.84 -17.10
C ARG A 360 21.21 4.84 -16.31
N GLN A 361 20.92 3.80 -15.53
CA GLN A 361 19.75 3.78 -14.65
C GLN A 361 19.73 5.00 -13.72
N LEU A 362 20.86 5.30 -13.08
CA LEU A 362 21.01 6.45 -12.17
C LEU A 362 20.94 7.78 -12.91
N VAL A 363 21.65 7.92 -14.05
CA VAL A 363 21.65 9.16 -14.84
C VAL A 363 20.25 9.48 -15.37
N HIS A 364 19.53 8.50 -15.90
CA HIS A 364 18.18 8.70 -16.42
C HIS A 364 17.17 8.98 -15.30
N GLY A 365 17.25 8.25 -14.18
CA GLY A 365 16.39 8.48 -13.02
C GLY A 365 16.58 9.86 -12.41
N GLN A 366 17.81 10.21 -12.02
CA GLN A 366 18.13 11.52 -11.45
C GLN A 366 17.73 12.65 -12.39
N ARG A 367 18.10 12.58 -13.68
CA ARG A 367 17.74 13.63 -14.65
C ARG A 367 16.24 13.79 -14.78
N TYR A 368 15.47 12.71 -14.79
CA TYR A 368 14.01 12.80 -14.87
C TYR A 368 13.44 13.55 -13.66
N PHE A 369 13.85 13.18 -12.45
CA PHE A 369 13.37 13.85 -11.24
C PHE A 369 13.81 15.30 -11.13
N GLU A 370 15.05 15.62 -11.49
CA GLU A 370 15.55 16.99 -11.49
C GLU A 370 14.78 17.87 -12.50
N VAL A 371 14.55 17.37 -13.72
CA VAL A 371 13.87 18.14 -14.77
C VAL A 371 12.38 18.32 -14.48
N ARG A 372 11.69 17.29 -13.95
CA ARG A 372 10.23 17.33 -13.76
C ARG A 372 9.79 17.92 -12.44
N PHE A 373 10.59 17.73 -11.39
CA PHE A 373 10.23 18.08 -10.02
C PHE A 373 11.25 19.00 -9.33
N GLY A 374 12.43 19.23 -9.91
CA GLY A 374 13.50 19.97 -9.23
C GLY A 374 14.10 19.21 -8.06
N VAL A 375 13.92 17.89 -8.01
CA VAL A 375 14.37 17.02 -6.92
C VAL A 375 15.51 16.14 -7.40
N ARG A 376 16.57 16.05 -6.60
CA ARG A 376 17.62 15.05 -6.75
C ARG A 376 17.57 14.11 -5.56
N CYS A 377 17.38 12.81 -5.80
CA CYS A 377 17.33 11.81 -4.73
C CYS A 377 18.72 11.65 -4.11
N LYS A 378 18.80 11.48 -2.78
CA LYS A 378 20.05 11.23 -2.04
C LYS A 378 20.23 9.76 -1.70
N GLU A 379 19.18 8.98 -1.88
CA GLU A 379 19.12 7.57 -1.61
C GLU A 379 18.82 6.76 -2.87
N VAL A 380 19.39 5.56 -2.91
CA VAL A 380 18.91 4.50 -3.78
C VAL A 380 17.90 3.64 -2.99
N TRP A 381 16.73 3.38 -3.57
CA TRP A 381 15.60 2.70 -2.95
C TRP A 381 15.21 1.54 -3.83
N ILE A 382 15.59 0.33 -3.42
CA ILE A 382 15.37 -0.89 -4.21
C ILE A 382 15.09 -2.04 -3.26
N PRO A 383 13.86 -2.14 -2.74
CA PRO A 383 13.49 -3.14 -1.76
C PRO A 383 13.50 -4.57 -2.32
N ASP A 384 13.26 -4.75 -3.62
CA ASP A 384 12.94 -6.07 -4.20
C ASP A 384 14.05 -6.78 -5.01
N VAL A 385 15.32 -6.37 -4.90
CA VAL A 385 16.41 -6.93 -5.73
C VAL A 385 17.18 -8.08 -5.07
N PHE A 386 17.61 -9.03 -5.90
CA PHE A 386 18.14 -10.33 -5.46
C PHE A 386 19.67 -10.33 -5.27
N GLY A 387 20.19 -9.41 -4.45
CA GLY A 387 21.62 -9.32 -4.07
C GLY A 387 22.32 -8.09 -4.65
N TYR A 388 23.42 -7.68 -4.02
CA TYR A 388 24.05 -6.38 -4.29
C TYR A 388 25.59 -6.46 -4.33
N PRO A 389 26.21 -6.33 -5.53
CA PRO A 389 27.65 -6.34 -5.69
C PRO A 389 28.38 -5.21 -4.95
N ALA A 390 29.60 -5.47 -4.50
CA ALA A 390 30.44 -4.54 -3.75
C ALA A 390 30.89 -3.28 -4.53
N SER A 391 30.63 -3.21 -5.84
CA SER A 391 30.93 -2.03 -6.67
C SER A 391 29.87 -0.94 -6.58
N LEU A 392 28.68 -1.25 -6.05
CA LEU A 392 27.54 -0.34 -6.06
C LEU A 392 27.72 0.94 -5.22
N PRO A 393 28.36 0.93 -4.04
CA PRO A 393 28.58 2.17 -3.27
C PRO A 393 29.27 3.26 -4.08
N GLN A 394 30.25 2.90 -4.91
CA GLN A 394 30.93 3.84 -5.81
C GLN A 394 29.97 4.45 -6.82
N LEU A 395 29.12 3.63 -7.46
CA LEU A 395 28.15 4.10 -8.45
C LEU A 395 27.09 5.01 -7.81
N PHE A 396 26.60 4.65 -6.62
CA PHE A 396 25.62 5.43 -5.88
C PHE A 396 26.20 6.80 -5.51
N ARG A 397 27.41 6.84 -4.96
CA ARG A 397 28.12 8.10 -4.66
C ARG A 397 28.36 8.94 -5.91
N GLY A 398 28.72 8.31 -7.04
CA GLY A 398 28.86 8.98 -8.32
C GLY A 398 27.57 9.64 -8.83
N ALA A 399 26.41 9.09 -8.49
CA ALA A 399 25.11 9.69 -8.77
C ALA A 399 24.68 10.77 -7.75
N GLY A 400 25.47 10.99 -6.70
CA GLY A 400 25.13 11.89 -5.59
C GLY A 400 24.25 11.23 -4.54
N CYS A 401 24.15 9.89 -4.53
CA CYS A 401 23.42 9.15 -3.52
C CYS A 401 24.38 8.62 -2.45
N ASP A 402 24.18 9.02 -1.20
CA ASP A 402 24.96 8.61 -0.04
C ASP A 402 24.20 7.69 0.91
N ARG A 403 22.95 7.39 0.57
CA ARG A 403 22.03 6.54 1.32
C ARG A 403 21.56 5.36 0.47
N PHE A 404 21.21 4.25 1.11
CA PHE A 404 20.68 3.06 0.43
C PHE A 404 19.62 2.35 1.28
N ILE A 405 18.51 1.97 0.66
CA ILE A 405 17.42 1.20 1.28
C ILE A 405 17.13 -0.05 0.45
N THR A 406 17.08 -1.21 1.12
CA THR A 406 16.62 -2.48 0.55
C THR A 406 15.93 -3.37 1.59
N GLN A 407 15.16 -4.37 1.15
CA GLN A 407 14.48 -5.32 2.02
C GLN A 407 14.97 -6.76 1.87
N LYS A 408 15.24 -7.26 0.65
CA LYS A 408 15.42 -8.71 0.37
C LYS A 408 16.44 -9.41 1.24
N LEU A 409 17.50 -8.72 1.68
CA LEU A 409 18.54 -9.30 2.52
C LEU A 409 18.04 -9.79 3.89
N SER A 410 16.89 -9.29 4.36
CA SER A 410 16.19 -9.84 5.53
C SER A 410 15.74 -11.30 5.34
N TRP A 411 15.61 -11.78 4.10
CA TRP A 411 15.08 -13.11 3.78
C TRP A 411 16.18 -14.17 3.54
N ASN A 412 17.43 -13.89 3.94
CA ASN A 412 18.51 -14.87 3.78
C ASN A 412 18.16 -16.22 4.44
N LYS A 413 18.47 -17.31 3.73
CA LYS A 413 18.04 -18.67 4.09
C LYS A 413 18.79 -19.23 5.29
N GLN A 414 20.09 -18.96 5.37
CA GLN A 414 21.01 -19.54 6.35
C GLN A 414 21.62 -18.46 7.24
N ASN A 415 22.25 -17.45 6.66
CA ASN A 415 22.93 -16.41 7.44
C ASN A 415 22.06 -15.15 7.52
N ARG A 416 21.47 -14.95 8.70
CA ARG A 416 20.79 -13.69 9.02
C ARG A 416 21.84 -12.57 9.00
N PHE A 417 21.62 -11.54 8.17
CA PHE A 417 22.52 -10.40 8.11
C PHE A 417 22.59 -9.70 9.48
N PRO A 418 23.76 -9.29 9.98
CA PRO A 418 23.91 -8.87 11.38
C PRO A 418 23.41 -7.46 11.70
N HIS A 419 23.12 -6.62 10.70
CA HIS A 419 22.72 -5.22 10.88
C HIS A 419 21.40 -4.88 10.18
N SER A 420 20.71 -3.88 10.70
CA SER A 420 19.59 -3.16 10.10
C SER A 420 20.03 -1.79 9.57
N THR A 421 21.01 -1.13 10.20
CA THR A 421 21.54 0.18 9.80
C THR A 421 23.07 0.18 9.91
N PHE A 422 23.78 0.42 8.82
CA PHE A 422 25.24 0.30 8.77
C PHE A 422 25.86 1.11 7.62
N ARG A 423 27.17 1.38 7.69
CA ARG A 423 27.94 1.92 6.56
C ARG A 423 28.36 0.77 5.65
N TRP A 424 27.91 0.80 4.41
CA TRP A 424 28.32 -0.17 3.41
C TRP A 424 29.50 0.38 2.60
N ARG A 425 30.66 -0.27 2.71
CA ARG A 425 31.88 0.10 2.00
C ARG A 425 32.09 -0.76 0.76
N GLY A 426 32.23 -0.10 -0.38
CA GLY A 426 32.53 -0.72 -1.67
C GLY A 426 34.01 -1.04 -1.86
N LEU A 427 34.32 -1.68 -3.00
CA LEU A 427 35.67 -2.14 -3.33
C LEU A 427 36.72 -1.02 -3.39
N ASP A 428 36.31 0.20 -3.76
CA ASP A 428 37.18 1.37 -3.90
C ASP A 428 37.28 2.20 -2.60
N GLY A 429 36.58 1.78 -1.53
CA GLY A 429 36.51 2.50 -0.28
C GLY A 429 35.37 3.52 -0.18
N SER A 430 34.57 3.73 -1.25
CA SER A 430 33.35 4.54 -1.18
C SER A 430 32.35 3.94 -0.19
N GLU A 431 31.71 4.76 0.64
CA GLU A 431 30.73 4.33 1.65
C GLU A 431 29.35 4.96 1.40
N VAL A 432 28.29 4.18 1.63
CA VAL A 432 26.90 4.64 1.69
C VAL A 432 26.22 4.16 2.96
N LEU A 433 25.39 5.00 3.58
CA LEU A 433 24.60 4.64 4.76
C LEU A 433 23.43 3.78 4.32
N THR A 434 23.40 2.52 4.78
CA THR A 434 22.46 1.51 4.32
C THR A 434 21.48 1.15 5.43
N HIS A 435 20.19 1.03 5.10
CA HIS A 435 19.15 0.59 6.01
C HIS A 435 18.28 -0.52 5.41
N PHE A 436 17.97 -1.52 6.23
CA PHE A 436 16.97 -2.54 5.97
C PHE A 436 15.83 -2.39 6.98
N PRO A 437 14.59 -2.10 6.53
CA PRO A 437 13.45 -2.05 7.43
C PRO A 437 13.33 -3.37 8.23
N PRO A 438 13.40 -3.31 9.57
CA PRO A 438 13.40 -4.50 10.41
C PRO A 438 12.03 -5.20 10.49
N VAL A 439 10.98 -4.61 9.90
CA VAL A 439 9.67 -5.25 9.73
C VAL A 439 9.70 -6.39 8.68
N ASP A 440 10.84 -6.64 8.03
CA ASP A 440 11.06 -7.72 7.06
C ASP A 440 10.16 -7.69 5.81
N THR A 441 9.52 -6.55 5.55
CA THR A 441 8.65 -6.31 4.39
C THR A 441 8.66 -4.84 3.98
N TYR A 442 8.44 -4.56 2.69
CA TYR A 442 8.13 -3.22 2.17
C TYR A 442 6.62 -3.02 1.91
N ASN A 443 5.82 -3.97 2.40
CA ASN A 443 4.36 -4.00 2.32
C ASN A 443 3.73 -4.06 3.71
N ALA A 444 4.27 -3.31 4.69
CA ALA A 444 3.72 -3.30 6.04
C ALA A 444 2.29 -2.77 6.03
N THR A 445 1.49 -3.22 6.97
CA THR A 445 0.09 -2.82 7.12
C THR A 445 -0.15 -1.98 8.37
N VAL A 446 0.87 -1.71 9.18
CA VAL A 446 0.80 -0.89 10.40
C VAL A 446 -0.12 -1.53 11.45
N VAL A 447 0.14 -2.80 11.77
CA VAL A 447 -0.50 -3.51 12.90
C VAL A 447 0.46 -3.64 14.09
N GLY A 448 -0.10 -3.88 15.28
CA GLY A 448 0.70 -4.02 16.51
C GLY A 448 1.74 -5.14 16.42
N GLU A 449 1.40 -6.26 15.78
CA GLU A 449 2.30 -7.39 15.56
C GLU A 449 3.51 -7.01 14.72
N GLU A 450 3.31 -6.25 13.64
CA GLU A 450 4.40 -5.78 12.77
C GLU A 450 5.30 -4.78 13.50
N LEU A 451 4.73 -3.87 14.28
CA LEU A 451 5.48 -2.85 15.01
C LEU A 451 6.33 -3.45 16.14
N VAL A 452 5.74 -4.33 16.95
CA VAL A 452 6.46 -5.04 18.02
C VAL A 452 7.51 -5.99 17.42
N PHE A 453 7.21 -6.68 16.32
CA PHE A 453 8.21 -7.47 15.59
C PHE A 453 9.35 -6.60 15.07
N SER A 454 9.03 -5.47 14.44
CA SER A 454 9.99 -4.52 13.88
C SER A 454 10.95 -3.99 14.94
N GLU A 455 10.45 -3.62 16.12
CA GLU A 455 11.30 -3.21 17.25
C GLU A 455 12.21 -4.36 17.69
N HIS A 456 11.67 -5.56 17.96
CA HIS A 456 12.47 -6.70 18.40
C HIS A 456 13.50 -7.18 17.37
N ASN A 457 13.18 -7.08 16.08
CA ASN A 457 14.01 -7.56 14.98
C ASN A 457 15.07 -6.54 14.53
N PHE A 458 14.98 -5.29 15.00
CA PHE A 458 16.02 -4.29 14.75
C PHE A 458 17.33 -4.71 15.44
N LYS A 459 18.43 -4.73 14.69
CA LYS A 459 19.69 -5.38 15.14
C LYS A 459 20.68 -4.42 15.79
N ASP A 460 20.44 -3.12 15.65
CA ASP A 460 21.41 -2.07 15.94
C ASP A 460 21.00 -1.17 17.11
N HIS A 461 20.16 -1.69 18.02
CA HIS A 461 19.74 -1.04 19.28
C HIS A 461 20.91 -0.51 20.12
N GLY A 462 22.12 -1.04 19.91
CA GLY A 462 23.31 -0.57 20.61
C GLY A 462 23.75 0.85 20.25
N TRP A 463 23.25 1.45 19.15
CA TRP A 463 23.63 2.80 18.75
C TRP A 463 22.49 3.67 18.20
N SER A 464 21.35 3.10 17.80
CA SER A 464 20.21 3.86 17.28
C SER A 464 18.90 3.24 17.75
N ASP A 465 17.87 4.09 17.91
CA ASP A 465 16.49 3.70 18.18
C ASP A 465 15.56 4.05 17.01
N TRP A 466 16.10 4.21 15.79
CA TRP A 466 15.33 4.61 14.62
C TRP A 466 15.25 3.50 13.57
N SER A 467 14.07 3.31 12.99
CA SER A 467 13.88 2.50 11.79
C SER A 467 12.87 3.10 10.83
N LEU A 468 13.00 2.78 9.55
CA LEU A 468 11.99 3.07 8.55
C LEU A 468 10.99 1.91 8.44
N MET A 469 9.71 2.21 8.17
CA MET A 469 8.68 1.23 7.84
C MET A 469 7.94 1.65 6.56
N PRO A 470 8.27 1.06 5.40
CA PRO A 470 7.46 1.21 4.20
C PRO A 470 6.13 0.47 4.38
N PHE A 471 5.01 1.19 4.30
CA PHE A 471 3.68 0.60 4.46
C PHE A 471 2.80 0.79 3.23
N GLY A 472 1.93 -0.18 2.98
CA GLY A 472 1.02 -0.21 1.82
C GLY A 472 1.05 -1.54 1.08
N HIS A 473 0.06 -1.76 0.21
CA HIS A 473 0.02 -2.94 -0.64
C HIS A 473 0.85 -2.72 -1.92
N GLY A 474 1.92 -3.49 -2.09
CA GLY A 474 2.81 -3.45 -3.26
C GLY A 474 2.87 -4.76 -4.04
N ASN A 475 4.00 -4.98 -4.73
CA ASN A 475 4.25 -5.96 -5.80
C ASN A 475 3.40 -5.76 -7.07
N GLY A 476 2.10 -5.54 -6.92
CA GLY A 476 1.18 -5.25 -8.03
C GLY A 476 0.46 -3.92 -7.92
N GLY A 477 0.88 -3.04 -7.00
CA GLY A 477 0.18 -1.81 -6.66
C GLY A 477 -0.96 -2.00 -5.66
N GLY A 478 -1.65 -0.89 -5.36
CA GLY A 478 -2.67 -0.77 -4.34
C GLY A 478 -2.36 0.34 -3.34
N GLY A 479 -1.13 0.38 -2.83
CA GLY A 479 -0.63 1.38 -1.89
C GLY A 479 -1.28 1.34 -0.51
N PRO A 480 -1.03 2.35 0.34
CA PRO A 480 -1.64 2.46 1.66
C PRO A 480 -3.16 2.61 1.63
N THR A 481 -3.88 2.10 2.63
CA THR A 481 -5.31 2.38 2.80
C THR A 481 -5.54 3.44 3.88
N ARG A 482 -6.73 4.03 3.93
CA ARG A 482 -7.09 5.00 4.99
C ARG A 482 -6.99 4.39 6.39
N GLU A 483 -7.29 3.10 6.52
CA GLU A 483 -7.22 2.36 7.79
C GLU A 483 -5.77 2.22 8.25
N MET A 484 -4.81 2.07 7.33
CA MET A 484 -3.37 2.06 7.67
C MET A 484 -2.92 3.42 8.20
N ILE A 485 -3.34 4.51 7.55
CA ILE A 485 -3.05 5.89 7.98
C ILE A 485 -3.64 6.16 9.37
N GLN A 486 -4.90 5.77 9.58
CA GLN A 486 -5.59 5.92 10.86
C GLN A 486 -4.97 5.08 11.99
N ARG A 487 -4.41 3.91 11.67
CA ARG A 487 -3.64 3.11 12.63
C ARG A 487 -2.29 3.75 12.95
N ALA A 488 -1.59 4.32 11.96
CA ALA A 488 -0.34 5.03 12.20
C ALA A 488 -0.51 6.17 13.22
N HIS A 489 -1.60 6.95 13.13
CA HIS A 489 -1.94 7.97 14.13
C HIS A 489 -2.16 7.40 15.54
N ARG A 490 -2.79 6.23 15.67
CA ARG A 490 -3.03 5.58 16.97
C ARG A 490 -1.77 4.99 17.57
N PHE A 491 -0.79 4.62 16.74
CA PHE A 491 0.52 4.18 17.18
C PHE A 491 1.54 5.32 17.35
N ALA A 492 1.11 6.59 17.23
CA ALA A 492 2.02 7.71 17.35
C ALA A 492 2.76 7.76 18.69
N ASP A 493 2.05 7.48 19.78
CA ASP A 493 2.61 7.40 21.12
C ASP A 493 1.78 6.45 22.00
N LEU A 494 1.93 5.13 21.79
CA LEU A 494 1.13 4.11 22.47
C LEU A 494 1.98 3.15 23.31
N ASP A 495 1.66 3.02 24.59
CA ASP A 495 2.33 2.09 25.52
C ASP A 495 2.25 0.64 25.04
N GLY A 496 3.41 -0.02 24.95
CA GLY A 496 3.60 -1.37 24.42
C GLY A 496 4.04 -1.42 22.95
N ALA A 497 4.04 -0.30 22.22
CA ALA A 497 4.49 -0.22 20.84
C ALA A 497 5.66 0.78 20.68
N PRO A 498 6.47 0.67 19.61
CA PRO A 498 7.33 1.77 19.19
C PRO A 498 6.51 3.01 18.79
N ARG A 499 7.13 4.19 18.87
CA ARG A 499 6.50 5.45 18.43
C ARG A 499 6.49 5.54 16.91
N VAL A 500 5.34 5.81 16.31
CA VAL A 500 5.18 5.89 14.85
C VAL A 500 4.98 7.33 14.40
N THR A 501 5.83 7.79 13.49
CA THR A 501 5.64 9.09 12.81
C THR A 501 5.53 8.83 11.31
N MET A 502 4.45 9.30 10.67
CA MET A 502 4.41 9.31 9.21
C MET A 502 5.41 10.34 8.67
N GLY A 503 6.29 9.90 7.78
CA GLY A 503 7.42 10.70 7.33
C GLY A 503 8.05 10.21 6.04
N THR A 504 9.17 10.81 5.70
CA THR A 504 9.95 10.60 4.48
C THR A 504 11.22 9.80 4.75
N THR A 505 11.91 9.40 3.67
CA THR A 505 13.25 8.81 3.79
C THR A 505 14.27 9.79 4.37
N GLU A 506 14.12 11.08 4.07
CA GLU A 506 14.95 12.15 4.62
C GLU A 506 14.73 12.27 6.13
N ASP A 507 13.48 12.23 6.60
CA ASP A 507 13.18 12.32 8.04
C ASP A 507 13.86 11.20 8.84
N PHE A 508 13.88 9.98 8.29
CA PHE A 508 14.59 8.85 8.90
C PHE A 508 16.12 9.04 8.87
N PHE A 509 16.70 9.27 7.70
CA PHE A 509 18.15 9.36 7.58
C PHE A 509 18.73 10.54 8.33
N ALA A 510 18.03 11.68 8.40
CA ALA A 510 18.47 12.84 9.18
C ALA A 510 18.68 12.50 10.67
N GLN A 511 17.85 11.65 11.26
CA GLN A 511 17.99 11.23 12.67
C GLN A 511 19.21 10.33 12.86
N VAL A 512 19.35 9.32 12.00
CA VAL A 512 20.45 8.36 12.05
C VAL A 512 21.79 9.03 11.75
N GLU A 513 21.81 9.99 10.82
CA GLU A 513 22.99 10.81 10.51
C GLU A 513 23.36 11.73 11.67
N ALA A 514 22.38 12.31 12.37
CA ALA A 514 22.63 13.11 13.57
C ALA A 514 23.26 12.27 14.70
N GLU A 515 22.77 11.04 14.92
CA GLU A 515 23.38 10.11 15.89
C GLU A 515 24.82 9.74 15.50
N ARG A 516 25.05 9.42 14.21
CA ARG A 516 26.38 9.17 13.65
C ARG A 516 27.31 10.36 13.88
N ASP A 517 26.86 11.57 13.57
CA ASP A 517 27.67 12.80 13.65
C ASP A 517 27.93 13.21 15.11
N ALA A 518 27.07 12.81 16.04
CA ALA A 518 27.30 12.89 17.48
C ALA A 518 28.29 11.83 18.03
N GLY A 519 28.80 10.94 17.16
CA GLY A 519 29.83 9.95 17.52
C GLY A 519 29.30 8.53 17.78
N ALA A 520 28.06 8.22 17.40
CA ALA A 520 27.53 6.87 17.54
C ALA A 520 28.37 5.84 16.74
N PRO A 521 28.62 4.63 17.30
CA PRO A 521 29.51 3.65 16.69
C PRO A 521 28.82 2.86 15.56
N VAL A 522 28.51 3.54 14.44
CA VAL A 522 27.84 2.93 13.30
C VAL A 522 28.69 1.78 12.72
N PRO A 523 28.15 0.54 12.62
CA PRO A 523 28.88 -0.61 12.11
C PRO A 523 29.20 -0.43 10.62
N ARG A 524 30.24 -1.13 10.15
CA ARG A 524 30.65 -1.13 8.74
C ARG A 524 30.57 -2.55 8.17
N TRP A 525 30.01 -2.66 6.97
CA TRP A 525 30.08 -3.87 6.16
C TRP A 525 30.99 -3.65 4.96
N ASP A 526 31.93 -4.57 4.77
CA ASP A 526 32.94 -4.53 3.72
C ASP A 526 32.66 -5.60 2.67
N GLY A 527 32.40 -5.17 1.42
CA GLY A 527 32.21 -6.09 0.29
C GLY A 527 30.75 -6.31 -0.10
N GLU A 528 30.45 -7.48 -0.66
CA GLU A 528 29.16 -7.78 -1.27
C GLU A 528 28.06 -7.96 -0.21
N LEU A 529 26.85 -7.48 -0.50
CA LEU A 529 25.66 -7.89 0.26
C LEU A 529 25.01 -9.07 -0.46
N TYR A 530 25.53 -10.25 -0.18
CA TYR A 530 25.14 -11.48 -0.84
C TYR A 530 23.74 -11.93 -0.41
N PHE A 531 22.87 -12.22 -1.38
CA PHE A 531 21.52 -12.73 -1.14
C PHE A 531 21.46 -14.25 -1.36
N GLU A 532 21.05 -14.98 -0.32
CA GLU A 532 21.17 -16.45 -0.29
C GLU A 532 20.01 -17.20 -0.95
N MET A 533 19.04 -16.47 -1.49
CA MET A 533 17.90 -17.04 -2.22
C MET A 533 17.91 -16.62 -3.68
N HIS A 534 17.01 -17.21 -4.46
CA HIS A 534 16.75 -16.84 -5.86
C HIS A 534 17.93 -16.98 -6.84
N ARG A 535 19.04 -17.65 -6.50
CA ARG A 535 20.20 -17.87 -7.40
C ARG A 535 19.87 -18.37 -8.82
N GLY A 536 18.77 -19.09 -8.98
CA GLY A 536 18.29 -19.54 -10.30
C GLY A 536 17.95 -18.40 -11.27
N THR A 537 17.72 -17.17 -10.78
CA THR A 537 17.50 -15.98 -11.60
C THR A 537 18.73 -15.60 -12.44
N LEU A 538 19.93 -16.01 -12.03
CA LEU A 538 21.17 -15.73 -12.75
C LEU A 538 21.30 -16.55 -14.04
N THR A 539 20.62 -17.70 -14.15
CA THR A 539 20.72 -18.61 -15.31
C THR A 539 19.42 -18.78 -16.10
N SER A 540 18.26 -18.62 -15.47
CA SER A 540 16.97 -18.69 -16.15
C SER A 540 16.80 -17.57 -17.19
N GLN A 541 15.89 -17.73 -18.16
CA GLN A 541 15.65 -16.71 -19.21
C GLN A 541 16.93 -16.31 -19.99
N ALA A 542 17.78 -17.31 -20.32
CA ALA A 542 19.07 -17.10 -20.98
C ALA A 542 18.97 -16.28 -22.28
N ARG A 543 17.92 -16.51 -23.09
CA ARG A 543 17.68 -15.74 -24.33
C ARG A 543 17.59 -14.24 -24.05
N THR A 544 16.83 -13.84 -23.03
CA THR A 544 16.66 -12.44 -22.63
C THR A 544 17.98 -11.86 -22.13
N LYS A 545 18.73 -12.61 -21.31
CA LYS A 545 20.05 -12.18 -20.81
C LYS A 545 21.07 -11.97 -21.93
N VAL A 546 21.13 -12.88 -22.90
CA VAL A 546 21.99 -12.73 -24.10
C VAL A 546 21.55 -11.53 -24.92
N GLY A 547 20.24 -11.32 -25.08
CA GLY A 547 19.70 -10.12 -25.72
C GLY A 547 20.16 -8.85 -25.01
N ASN A 548 19.97 -8.76 -23.70
CA ASN A 548 20.41 -7.61 -22.90
C ASN A 548 21.91 -7.36 -23.06
N ARG A 549 22.75 -8.39 -22.90
CA ARG A 549 24.21 -8.25 -23.02
C ARG A 549 24.68 -7.81 -24.42
N ARG A 550 23.91 -8.07 -25.48
CA ARG A 550 24.21 -7.59 -26.83
C ARG A 550 23.74 -6.15 -27.08
N CYS A 551 22.77 -5.68 -26.29
CA CYS A 551 22.26 -4.31 -26.36
C CYS A 551 23.13 -3.33 -25.55
N GLU A 552 23.76 -3.80 -24.48
CA GLU A 552 24.83 -3.11 -23.75
C GLU A 552 26.11 -3.05 -24.60
#